data_AF-A0A940SNL8-F1
#
_entry.id   AF-A0A940SNL8-F1
#
_cell.length_a   1.000
_cell.length_b   1.000
_cell.length_c   1.000
_cell.angle_alpha   90.00
_cell.angle_beta   90.00
_cell.angle_gamma   90.00
#
_symmetry.space_group_name_H-M   'P 1'
#
loop_
_entity.id
_entity.type
_entity.pdbx_description
1 polymer ?
#
loop_
_entity_poly.entity_id
_entity_poly.type
_entity_poly.pdbx_seq_one_letter_code
_entity_poly.pdbx_strand_id
1 'polypeptide(L)'
;TSTQTLDPMPVITGAASYPTGIIENLKGMGIDVTAVDALSLAEQAGSAKASNVVLMGVVSKKMDFDEAIWQEALNQCVPEKFIEMNRKAFALGRAAE
;
A
#
# COMPACT_ATOMS: atom_id res chain seq x y z
N THR A 1 5.74 -0.35 -2.90
CA THR A 1 5.34 1.08 -2.86
C THR A 1 3.97 1.24 -3.47
N SER A 2 3.20 2.25 -3.04
CA SER A 2 1.92 2.61 -3.68
C SER A 2 2.17 3.35 -5.00
N THR A 3 1.31 3.15 -5.99
CA THR A 3 1.29 3.92 -7.26
C THR A 3 0.43 5.18 -7.20
N GLN A 4 -0.18 5.47 -6.05
CA GLN A 4 -1.02 6.65 -5.87
C GLN A 4 -0.22 7.95 -6.07
N THR A 5 -0.73 8.83 -6.93
CA THR A 5 -0.23 10.20 -7.11
C THR A 5 -0.87 11.12 -6.08
N LEU A 6 -0.05 11.93 -5.41
CA LEU A 6 -0.48 12.93 -4.43
C LEU A 6 0.13 14.28 -4.79
N ASP A 7 -0.67 15.18 -5.35
CA ASP A 7 -0.18 16.47 -5.83
C ASP A 7 0.05 17.42 -4.65
N PRO A 8 1.32 17.80 -4.35
CA PRO A 8 1.57 18.81 -3.33
C PRO A 8 1.18 20.20 -3.85
N MET A 9 1.02 21.15 -2.94
CA MET A 9 0.60 22.52 -3.27
C MET A 9 1.35 23.17 -4.46
N PRO A 10 2.69 23.05 -4.58
CA PRO A 10 3.42 23.61 -5.71
C PRO A 10 3.03 23.00 -7.07
N VAL A 11 2.62 21.74 -7.11
CA VAL A 11 2.15 21.08 -8.33
C VAL A 11 0.73 21.56 -8.66
N ILE A 12 -0.14 21.65 -7.65
CA ILE A 12 -1.52 22.15 -7.81
C ILE A 12 -1.53 23.60 -8.33
N THR A 13 -0.63 24.46 -7.83
CA THR A 13 -0.53 25.86 -8.28
C THR A 13 0.23 26.04 -9.59
N GLY A 14 0.75 24.96 -10.19
CA GLY A 14 1.56 25.02 -11.41
C GLY A 14 2.96 25.60 -11.20
N ALA A 15 3.40 25.77 -9.95
CA ALA A 15 4.76 26.24 -9.63
C ALA A 15 5.83 25.15 -9.80
N ALA A 16 5.43 23.87 -9.88
CA ALA A 16 6.29 22.73 -10.15
C ALA A 16 5.56 21.64 -10.94
N SER A 17 6.31 20.75 -11.60
CA SER A 17 5.75 19.56 -12.24
C SER A 17 5.91 18.34 -11.35
N TYR A 18 4.91 17.45 -11.34
CA TYR A 18 5.02 16.17 -10.63
C TYR A 18 6.09 15.29 -11.30
N PRO A 19 6.99 14.65 -10.54
CA PRO A 19 8.00 13.78 -11.12
C PRO A 19 7.37 12.55 -11.79
N THR A 20 7.85 12.21 -13.00
CA THR A 20 7.42 11.03 -13.76
C THR A 20 8.56 10.03 -13.89
N GLY A 21 8.24 8.76 -14.19
CA GLY A 21 9.26 7.74 -14.48
C GLY A 21 10.07 7.25 -13.28
N ILE A 22 9.64 7.55 -12.04
CA ILE A 22 10.43 7.22 -10.84
C ILE A 22 10.57 5.70 -10.64
N ILE A 23 9.51 4.93 -10.90
CA ILE A 23 9.54 3.47 -10.73
C ILE A 23 10.51 2.85 -11.76
N GLU A 24 10.45 3.30 -13.00
CA GLU A 24 11.31 2.87 -14.10
C GLU A 24 12.77 3.21 -13.83
N ASN A 25 13.04 4.42 -13.33
CA ASN A 25 14.39 4.84 -12.97
C ASN A 25 14.97 3.99 -11.83
N LEU A 26 14.19 3.73 -10.78
CA LEU A 26 14.63 2.87 -9.66
C LEU A 26 14.92 1.45 -10.13
N LYS A 27 14.04 0.87 -10.98
CA LYS A 27 14.29 -0.45 -11.58
C LYS A 27 15.55 -0.44 -12.47
N GLY A 28 15.78 0.63 -13.23
CA GLY A 28 16.98 0.81 -14.04
C GLY A 28 18.28 0.90 -13.24
N MET A 29 18.19 1.32 -11.97
CA MET A 29 19.31 1.30 -11.02
C MET A 29 19.53 -0.08 -10.38
N GLY A 30 18.75 -1.10 -10.76
CA GLY A 30 18.82 -2.45 -10.20
C GLY A 30 18.12 -2.61 -8.85
N ILE A 31 17.26 -1.66 -8.46
CA ILE A 31 16.49 -1.74 -7.21
C ILE A 31 15.25 -2.61 -7.47
N ASP A 32 15.01 -3.60 -6.59
CA ASP A 32 13.78 -4.37 -6.60
C ASP A 32 12.60 -3.51 -6.14
N VAL A 33 11.78 -3.08 -7.09
CA VAL A 33 10.60 -2.25 -6.84
C VAL A 33 9.33 -3.01 -7.15
N THR A 34 8.59 -3.34 -6.11
CA THR A 34 7.18 -3.78 -6.20
C THR A 34 6.29 -2.56 -6.08
N ALA A 35 5.56 -2.22 -7.14
CA ALA A 35 4.62 -1.11 -7.17
C ALA A 35 3.20 -1.65 -7.26
N VAL A 36 2.31 -1.20 -6.38
CA VAL A 36 0.94 -1.73 -6.24
C VAL A 36 -0.05 -0.58 -6.21
N ASP A 37 -1.17 -0.73 -6.90
CA ASP A 37 -2.32 0.17 -6.76
C ASP A 37 -3.07 -0.08 -5.44
N ALA A 38 -2.42 0.34 -4.35
CA ALA A 38 -2.91 0.11 -3.00
C ALA A 38 -4.21 0.86 -2.71
N LEU A 39 -4.45 1.99 -3.39
CA LEU A 39 -5.68 2.76 -3.23
C LEU A 39 -6.88 1.98 -3.76
N SER A 40 -6.80 1.51 -5.00
CA SER A 40 -7.89 0.73 -5.61
C SER A 40 -8.19 -0.55 -4.85
N LEU A 41 -7.16 -1.25 -4.36
CA LEU A 41 -7.34 -2.45 -3.52
C LEU A 41 -7.99 -2.13 -2.17
N ALA A 42 -7.63 -0.99 -1.56
CA ALA A 42 -8.25 -0.55 -0.31
C ALA A 42 -9.72 -0.16 -0.49
N GLU A 43 -10.05 0.48 -1.60
CA GLU A 43 -11.44 0.76 -1.99
C GLU A 43 -12.24 -0.53 -2.21
N GLN A 44 -11.65 -1.54 -2.88
CA GLN A 44 -12.25 -2.88 -3.00
C GLN A 44 -12.42 -3.58 -1.65
N ALA A 45 -11.53 -3.32 -0.69
CA ALA A 45 -11.66 -3.82 0.67
C ALA A 45 -12.80 -3.14 1.44
N GLY A 46 -13.18 -1.91 1.05
CA GLY A 46 -14.30 -1.14 1.59
C GLY A 46 -13.93 0.26 2.09
N SER A 47 -12.65 0.65 2.07
CA SER A 47 -12.24 2.01 2.42
C SER A 47 -10.85 2.35 1.88
N ALA A 48 -10.74 3.47 1.18
CA ALA A 48 -9.45 4.07 0.78
C ALA A 48 -8.47 4.26 1.96
N LYS A 49 -8.98 4.40 3.19
CA LYS A 49 -8.15 4.52 4.41
C LYS A 49 -7.34 3.26 4.72
N ALA A 50 -7.70 2.11 4.17
CA ALA A 50 -7.00 0.84 4.37
C ALA A 50 -5.80 0.62 3.42
N SER A 51 -5.42 1.64 2.62
CA SER A 51 -4.30 1.57 1.67
C SER A 51 -2.97 1.20 2.34
N ASN A 52 -2.74 1.68 3.57
CA ASN A 52 -1.58 1.28 4.37
C ASN A 52 -1.59 -0.23 4.71
N VAL A 53 -2.74 -0.81 5.03
CA VAL A 53 -2.89 -2.23 5.36
C VAL A 53 -2.73 -3.11 4.11
N VAL A 54 -3.17 -2.63 2.94
CA VAL A 54 -2.83 -3.28 1.66
C VAL A 54 -1.31 -3.36 1.50
N LEU A 55 -0.59 -2.25 1.71
CA LEU A 55 0.87 -2.26 1.61
C LEU A 55 1.54 -3.16 2.66
N MET A 56 0.98 -3.29 3.86
CA MET A 56 1.45 -4.28 4.85
C MET A 56 1.28 -5.71 4.34
N GLY A 57 0.16 -6.01 3.67
CA GLY A 57 -0.06 -7.28 2.99
C GLY A 57 1.03 -7.58 1.96
N VAL A 58 1.39 -6.60 1.13
CA VAL A 58 2.47 -6.74 0.13
C VAL A 58 3.82 -7.02 0.80
N VAL A 59 4.18 -6.24 1.83
CA VAL A 59 5.46 -6.37 2.54
C VAL A 59 5.53 -7.71 3.30
N SER A 60 4.41 -8.23 3.79
CA SER A 60 4.36 -9.49 4.52
C SER A 60 4.82 -10.71 3.72
N LYS A 61 4.86 -10.65 2.37
CA LYS A 61 5.46 -11.70 1.53
C LYS A 61 7.00 -11.62 1.47
N LYS A 62 7.57 -10.45 1.76
CA LYS A 62 9.02 -10.21 1.69
C LYS A 62 9.72 -10.35 3.05
N MET A 63 8.95 -10.41 4.13
CA MET A 63 9.45 -10.56 5.49
C MET A 63 9.27 -12.00 5.97
N ASP A 64 10.24 -12.51 6.71
CA ASP A 64 10.21 -13.87 7.29
C ASP A 64 9.44 -13.87 8.63
N PHE A 65 8.18 -13.48 8.57
CA PHE A 65 7.26 -13.51 9.71
C PHE A 65 6.00 -14.29 9.33
N ASP A 66 5.53 -15.13 10.25
CA ASP A 66 4.28 -15.85 10.09
C ASP A 66 3.10 -14.88 9.90
N GLU A 67 2.18 -15.26 9.01
CA GLU A 67 0.98 -14.47 8.76
C GLU A 67 0.15 -14.24 10.03
N ALA A 68 0.15 -15.21 10.96
CA ALA A 68 -0.53 -15.09 12.24
C ALA A 68 -0.05 -13.88 13.06
N ILE A 69 1.24 -13.54 12.98
CA ILE A 69 1.80 -12.37 13.68
C ILE A 69 1.23 -11.07 13.11
N TRP A 70 1.09 -11.00 11.78
CA TRP A 70 0.47 -9.85 11.10
C TRP A 70 -1.01 -9.71 11.47
N GLN A 71 -1.75 -10.83 11.49
CA GLN A 71 -3.16 -10.84 11.86
C GLN A 71 -3.38 -10.39 13.31
N GLU A 72 -2.50 -10.82 14.22
CA GLU A 72 -2.54 -10.40 15.61
C GLU A 72 -2.23 -8.90 15.77
N ALA A 73 -1.20 -8.40 15.07
CA ALA A 73 -0.90 -6.97 15.05
C ALA A 73 -2.09 -6.13 14.53
N LEU A 74 -2.80 -6.62 13.49
CA LEU A 74 -4.02 -5.98 13.00
C LEU A 74 -5.10 -5.94 14.08
N ASN A 75 -5.32 -7.03 14.81
CA ASN A 75 -6.32 -7.07 15.89
C ASN A 75 -6.02 -6.05 17.01
N GLN A 76 -4.74 -5.83 17.31
CA GLN A 76 -4.31 -4.90 18.37
C GLN A 76 -4.34 -3.43 17.93
N CYS A 77 -4.05 -3.15 16.66
CA CYS A 77 -3.91 -1.78 16.17
C CYS A 77 -5.19 -1.23 15.50
N VAL A 78 -6.07 -2.08 15.00
CA VAL A 78 -7.29 -1.68 14.27
C VAL A 78 -8.49 -1.76 15.21
N PRO A 79 -9.34 -0.72 15.29
CA PRO A 79 -10.58 -0.79 16.04
C PRO A 79 -11.45 -1.96 15.57
N GLU A 80 -12.03 -2.71 16.51
CA GLU A 80 -12.79 -3.94 16.24
C GLU A 80 -13.83 -3.79 15.12
N LYS A 81 -14.55 -2.67 15.10
CA LYS A 81 -15.53 -2.34 14.03
C LYS A 81 -14.98 -2.32 12.60
N PHE A 82 -13.66 -2.22 12.43
CA PHE A 82 -12.98 -2.14 11.14
C PHE A 82 -12.07 -3.34 10.87
N ILE A 83 -12.01 -4.33 11.76
CA ILE A 83 -11.03 -5.41 11.66
C ILE A 83 -11.21 -6.24 10.40
N GLU A 84 -12.45 -6.66 10.09
CA GLU A 84 -12.75 -7.49 8.92
C GLU A 84 -12.41 -6.78 7.60
N MET A 85 -12.71 -5.48 7.50
CA MET A 85 -12.34 -4.66 6.35
C MET A 85 -10.81 -4.60 6.18
N ASN A 86 -10.06 -4.41 7.28
CA ASN A 86 -8.60 -4.33 7.22
C ASN A 86 -7.96 -5.70 6.95
N ARG A 87 -8.52 -6.80 7.46
CA ARG A 87 -8.10 -8.16 7.11
C ARG A 87 -8.27 -8.44 5.63
N LYS A 88 -9.40 -8.03 5.05
CA LYS A 88 -9.63 -8.09 3.60
C LYS A 88 -8.59 -7.26 2.83
N ALA A 89 -8.31 -6.04 3.28
CA ALA A 89 -7.28 -5.19 2.68
C ALA A 89 -5.89 -5.85 2.73
N PHE A 90 -5.52 -6.43 3.87
CA PHE A 90 -4.26 -7.16 4.04
C PHE A 90 -4.17 -8.36 3.10
N ALA A 91 -5.24 -9.17 3.01
CA ALA A 91 -5.30 -10.32 2.13
C ALA A 91 -5.19 -9.91 0.65
N LEU A 92 -5.88 -8.85 0.23
CA LEU A 92 -5.77 -8.28 -1.12
C LEU A 92 -4.33 -7.81 -1.41
N GLY A 93 -3.68 -7.16 -0.46
CA GLY A 93 -2.27 -6.77 -0.58
C GLY A 93 -1.31 -7.96 -0.66
N ARG A 94 -1.55 -9.01 0.11
CA ARG A 94 -0.73 -10.24 0.10
C ARG A 94 -0.95 -11.08 -1.17
N ALA A 95 -2.11 -10.95 -1.80
CA ALA A 95 -2.39 -11.54 -3.12
C ALA A 95 -1.97 -10.63 -4.29
N ALA A 96 -1.68 -9.36 -4.03
CA ALA A 96 -1.22 -8.41 -5.04
C ALA A 96 0.26 -8.68 -5.35
N GLU A 97 0.50 -9.14 -6.57
CA GLU A 97 1.83 -9.35 -7.14
C GLU A 97 1.86 -8.78 -8.56
#